data_AF-A0A9J6RQG1-F1
#
_entry.id   AF-A0A9J6RQG1-F1
#
_cell.length_a   1.000
_cell.length_b   1.000
_cell.length_c   1.000
_cell.angle_alpha   90.00
_cell.angle_beta   90.00
_cell.angle_gamma   90.00
#
_symmetry.space_group_name_H-M   'P 1'
#
loop_
_entity.id
_entity.type
_entity.pdbx_description
1 polymer ?
#
loop_
_entity_poly.entity_id
_entity_poly.type
_entity_poly.pdbx_seq_one_letter_code
_entity_poly.pdbx_strand_id
1 'polypeptide(L)'
;MSIIFTQASIFHLYRLGLVVMGKTGEKYRLSDEGDMNALIRYCDQTRDPSISRQFDAFLDSVDPATLALMKAKRLISYGSEARSDNRGRLRSVG
;
A
#
# COMPACT_ATOMS: atom_id res chain seq x y z
N MET A 1 -12.66 -1.04 -16.55
CA MET A 1 -12.90 -1.98 -15.43
C MET A 1 -12.43 -1.30 -14.15
N SER A 2 -13.33 -1.00 -13.21
CA SER A 2 -12.99 -0.35 -11.94
C SER A 2 -12.46 -1.38 -10.92
N ILE A 3 -11.54 -0.98 -10.04
CA ILE A 3 -11.17 -1.80 -8.87
C ILE A 3 -12.18 -1.53 -7.76
N ILE A 4 -12.76 -2.60 -7.22
CA ILE A 4 -13.69 -2.51 -6.09
C ILE A 4 -12.95 -2.98 -4.84
N PHE A 5 -12.75 -2.07 -3.90
CA PHE A 5 -12.10 -2.35 -2.63
C PHE A 5 -13.12 -2.78 -1.58
N THR A 6 -12.72 -3.68 -0.69
CA THR A 6 -13.50 -4.00 0.50
C THR A 6 -13.51 -2.82 1.48
N GLN A 7 -14.43 -2.82 2.44
CA GLN A 7 -14.49 -1.79 3.48
C GLN A 7 -13.18 -1.68 4.28
N ALA A 8 -12.52 -2.81 4.56
CA ALA A 8 -11.23 -2.84 5.24
C ALA A 8 -10.14 -2.16 4.38
N SER A 9 -10.05 -2.51 3.09
CA SER A 9 -9.08 -1.90 2.18
C SER A 9 -9.32 -0.40 2.01
N ILE A 10 -10.58 0.04 1.96
CA ILE A 10 -10.93 1.48 1.91
C ILE A 10 -10.44 2.21 3.17
N PHE A 11 -10.64 1.63 4.35
CA PHE A 11 -10.15 2.22 5.61
C PHE A 11 -8.62 2.38 5.61
N HIS A 12 -7.88 1.35 5.18
CA HIS A 12 -6.42 1.43 5.10
C HIS A 12 -5.96 2.42 4.03
N LEU A 13 -6.64 2.49 2.88
CA LEU A 13 -6.34 3.44 1.82
C LEU A 13 -6.57 4.89 2.27
N TYR A 14 -7.65 5.15 3.02
CA TYR A 14 -7.90 6.46 3.62
C TYR A 14 -6.81 6.87 4.60
N ARG A 15 -6.41 5.97 5.50
CA ARG A 15 -5.31 6.22 6.44
C ARG A 15 -3.99 6.48 5.71
N LEU A 16 -3.71 5.73 4.65
CA LEU A 16 -2.53 5.91 3.82
C LEU A 16 -2.50 7.31 3.20
N GLY A 17 -3.62 7.77 2.64
CA GLY A 17 -3.74 9.12 2.09
C GLY A 17 -3.46 10.22 3.12
N LEU A 18 -3.96 10.07 4.36
CA LEU A 18 -3.67 11.02 5.45
C LEU A 18 -2.18 11.04 5.82
N VAL A 19 -1.53 9.88 5.86
CA VAL A 19 -0.11 9.77 6.20
C VAL A 19 0.75 10.41 5.11
N VAL A 20 0.45 10.17 3.83
CA VAL A 20 1.15 10.80 2.72
C VAL A 20 0.96 12.32 2.77
N MET A 21 -0.28 12.80 2.92
CA MET A 21 -0.56 14.23 3.03
C MET A 21 0.21 14.89 4.20
N GLY A 22 0.25 14.24 5.37
CA GLY A 22 1.00 14.76 6.51
C GLY A 22 2.52 14.80 6.30
N LYS A 23 3.04 14.00 5.36
CA LYS A 23 4.48 13.90 5.06
C LYS A 23 4.91 14.80 3.90
N THR A 24 4.11 14.89 2.86
CA THR A 24 4.46 15.57 1.60
C THR A 24 3.72 16.89 1.42
N GLY A 25 2.62 17.12 2.13
CA GLY A 25 1.68 18.21 1.88
C GLY A 25 0.72 17.95 0.72
N GLU A 26 0.92 16.88 -0.05
CA GLU A 26 0.11 16.55 -1.23
C GLU A 26 -1.18 15.83 -0.83
N LYS A 27 -2.31 16.31 -1.36
CA LYS A 27 -3.64 15.75 -1.07
C LYS A 27 -4.17 14.97 -2.26
N TYR A 28 -4.36 13.68 -2.08
CA TYR A 28 -4.97 12.78 -3.07
C TYR A 28 -6.47 12.58 -2.78
N ARG A 29 -7.33 12.75 -3.78
CA ARG A 29 -8.77 12.52 -3.65
C ARG A 29 -9.11 11.06 -3.95
N LEU A 30 -9.48 10.29 -2.93
CA LEU A 30 -9.82 8.86 -3.11
C LEU A 30 -11.12 8.60 -3.88
N SER A 31 -11.98 9.61 -4.00
CA SER A 31 -13.18 9.54 -4.85
C SER A 31 -12.85 9.65 -6.34
N ASP A 32 -11.65 10.11 -6.69
CA ASP A 32 -11.16 10.19 -8.06
C ASP A 32 -10.22 9.00 -8.33
N GLU A 33 -10.51 8.21 -9.38
CA GLU A 33 -9.73 7.02 -9.70
C GLU A 33 -8.29 7.38 -10.09
N GLY A 34 -8.07 8.52 -10.73
CA GLY A 34 -6.74 9.00 -11.14
C GLY A 34 -5.86 9.31 -9.93
N ASP A 35 -6.35 10.13 -9.02
CA ASP A 35 -5.67 10.49 -7.77
C ASP A 35 -5.43 9.27 -6.88
N MET A 36 -6.43 8.38 -6.75
CA MET A 36 -6.29 7.14 -5.99
C MET A 36 -5.17 6.26 -6.56
N ASN A 37 -5.13 6.09 -7.89
CA ASN A 37 -4.09 5.31 -8.55
C ASN A 37 -2.71 5.98 -8.42
N ALA A 38 -2.64 7.31 -8.46
CA ALA A 38 -1.41 8.07 -8.25
C ALA A 38 -0.88 7.88 -6.82
N LEU A 39 -1.75 7.93 -5.80
CA LEU A 39 -1.39 7.64 -4.42
C LEU A 39 -0.80 6.23 -4.27
N ILE A 40 -1.48 5.22 -4.83
CA ILE A 40 -1.04 3.82 -4.75
C ILE A 40 0.36 3.66 -5.36
N ARG A 41 0.59 4.22 -6.56
CA ARG A 41 1.89 4.17 -7.24
C ARG A 41 2.98 4.91 -6.47
N TYR A 42 2.65 6.08 -5.92
CA TYR A 42 3.59 6.83 -5.08
C TYR A 42 4.01 6.00 -3.85
N CYS A 43 3.05 5.35 -3.18
CA CYS A 43 3.33 4.53 -2.01
C CYS A 43 4.12 3.26 -2.33
N ASP A 44 3.93 2.68 -3.52
CA ASP A 44 4.71 1.53 -4.01
C ASP A 44 6.18 1.89 -4.22
N GLN A 45 6.46 3.12 -4.66
CA GLN A 45 7.81 3.58 -5.03
C GLN A 45 8.54 4.33 -3.91
N THR A 46 7.85 4.70 -2.83
CA THR A 46 8.43 5.51 -1.75
C THR A 46 9.47 4.74 -0.95
N ARG A 47 10.48 5.47 -0.46
CA ARG A 47 11.48 4.97 0.50
C ARG A 47 11.19 5.39 1.94
N ASP A 48 10.13 6.17 2.19
CA ASP A 48 9.75 6.58 3.55
C ASP A 48 9.19 5.37 4.33
N PRO A 49 9.85 4.94 5.42
CA PRO A 49 9.44 3.74 6.15
C PRO A 49 8.04 3.85 6.79
N SER A 50 7.59 5.05 7.13
CA SER A 50 6.25 5.28 7.67
C SER A 50 5.19 5.02 6.61
N ILE A 51 5.40 5.51 5.39
CA ILE A 51 4.48 5.30 4.27
C ILE A 51 4.52 3.83 3.84
N SER A 52 5.71 3.24 3.71
CA SER A 52 5.86 1.83 3.33
C SER A 52 5.14 0.87 4.28
N ARG A 53 5.22 1.09 5.61
CA ARG A 53 4.50 0.25 6.58
C ARG A 53 2.98 0.36 6.47
N GLN A 54 2.46 1.57 6.22
CA GLN A 54 1.02 1.77 6.03
C GLN A 54 0.56 1.17 4.70
N PHE A 55 1.41 1.22 3.69
CA PHE A 55 1.15 0.61 2.40
C PHE A 55 1.09 -0.92 2.50
N ASP A 56 2.01 -1.54 3.25
CA ASP A 56 1.95 -2.99 3.52
C ASP A 56 0.63 -3.38 4.20
N ALA A 57 0.20 -2.63 5.23
CA ALA A 57 -1.08 -2.87 5.89
C ALA A 57 -2.28 -2.71 4.94
N PHE A 58 -2.20 -1.78 3.98
CA PHE A 58 -3.21 -1.69 2.92
C PHE A 58 -3.19 -2.93 2.03
N LEU A 59 -2.03 -3.36 1.53
CA LEU A 59 -1.93 -4.55 0.66
C LEU A 59 -2.40 -5.82 1.36
N ASP A 60 -2.08 -6.00 2.64
CA ASP A 60 -2.55 -7.13 3.46
C ASP A 60 -4.07 -7.15 3.63
N SER A 61 -4.73 -5.99 3.51
CA SER A 61 -6.18 -5.85 3.59
C SER A 61 -6.90 -6.00 2.25
N VAL A 62 -6.16 -6.11 1.14
CA VAL A 62 -6.71 -6.25 -0.21
C VAL A 62 -6.86 -7.73 -0.53
N ASP A 63 -8.03 -8.13 -1.04
CA ASP A 63 -8.26 -9.53 -1.42
C ASP A 63 -7.37 -9.95 -2.61
N PRO A 64 -7.07 -11.25 -2.75
CA PRO A 64 -6.15 -11.72 -3.80
C PRO A 64 -6.57 -11.38 -5.23
N ALA A 65 -7.88 -11.35 -5.53
CA ALA A 65 -8.37 -11.05 -6.87
C ALA A 65 -8.17 -9.57 -7.21
N THR A 66 -8.49 -8.68 -6.27
CA THR A 66 -8.22 -7.24 -6.41
C THR A 66 -6.73 -6.96 -6.51
N LEU A 67 -5.90 -7.63 -5.72
CA LEU A 67 -4.45 -7.49 -5.80
C LEU A 67 -3.92 -7.88 -7.18
N ALA A 68 -4.42 -8.98 -7.75
CA ALA A 68 -4.08 -9.41 -9.10
C ALA A 68 -4.49 -8.36 -10.17
N LEU A 69 -5.64 -7.72 -10.00
CA LEU A 69 -6.08 -6.63 -10.87
C LEU A 69 -5.18 -5.39 -10.73
N MET A 70 -4.77 -5.02 -9.52
CA MET A 70 -3.82 -3.92 -9.28
C MET A 70 -2.49 -4.16 -9.99
N LYS A 71 -2.01 -5.41 -9.98
CA LYS A 71 -0.80 -5.86 -10.69
C LYS A 71 -0.97 -5.79 -12.21
N ALA A 72 -2.09 -6.32 -12.73
CA ALA A 72 -2.40 -6.26 -14.16
C ALA A 72 -2.50 -4.81 -14.67
N LYS A 73 -2.99 -3.89 -13.84
CA LYS A 73 -3.05 -2.44 -14.13
C LYS A 73 -1.75 -1.68 -13.89
N ARG A 74 -0.66 -2.35 -13.48
CA ARG A 74 0.63 -1.73 -13.12
C ARG A 74 0.46 -0.58 -12.10
N LEU A 75 -0.40 -0.80 -11.10
CA LEU A 75 -0.53 0.11 -9.96
C LEU A 75 0.53 -0.16 -8.90
N ILE A 76 0.98 -1.41 -8.81
CA ILE A 76 2.02 -1.87 -7.88
C ILE A 76 3.04 -2.71 -8.64
N SER A 77 4.29 -2.63 -8.21
CA SER A 77 5.41 -3.36 -8.78
C SER A 77 5.68 -4.58 -7.90
N TYR A 78 5.59 -5.79 -8.45
CA TYR A 78 5.67 -7.04 -7.69
C TYR A 78 6.95 -7.17 -6.85
N GLY A 79 6.80 -7.60 -5.59
CA GLY A 79 7.93 -7.96 -4.73
C GLY A 79 7.65 -8.09 -3.22
N SER A 80 6.49 -8.58 -2.79
CA SER A 80 6.24 -8.95 -1.37
C SER A 80 7.16 -10.07 -0.86
N GLU A 81 7.95 -10.71 -1.73
CA GLU A 81 8.95 -11.72 -1.37
C GLU A 81 10.17 -11.13 -0.63
N ALA A 82 10.40 -9.81 -0.70
CA ALA A 82 11.57 -9.19 -0.05
C ALA A 82 11.29 -8.66 1.38
N ARG A 83 10.04 -8.62 1.85
CA ARG A 83 9.71 -8.06 3.18
C ARG A 83 9.49 -9.11 4.27
N SER A 84 9.62 -10.40 3.94
CA SER A 84 9.45 -11.53 4.87
C SER A 84 10.78 -12.12 5.37
N ASP A 85 11.82 -11.31 5.59
CA ASP A 85 13.12 -11.86 6.04
C ASP A 85 13.83 -11.08 7.16
N ASN A 86 13.09 -10.43 8.05
CA ASN A 86 13.72 -9.78 9.22
C ASN A 86 12.96 -9.84 10.55
N ARG A 87 12.11 -10.87 10.74
CA ARG A 87 11.46 -11.15 12.03
C ARG A 87 11.89 -12.48 12.69
N GLY A 88 12.91 -13.16 12.17
CA GLY A 88 13.28 -14.52 12.61
C GLY A 88 14.67 -14.73 13.22
N ARG A 89 15.51 -13.70 13.43
CA ARG A 89 16.92 -13.92 13.83
C ARG A 89 17.38 -13.07 15.02
N LEU A 90 16.64 -13.10 16.12
CA LEU A 90 17.08 -12.61 17.43
C LEU A 90 16.48 -13.50 18.52
N ARG A 91 17.11 -14.65 18.77
CA ARG A 91 17.15 -15.39 20.04
C ARG A 91 17.83 -16.75 19.83
N SER A 92 19.13 -16.81 20.07
CA SER A 92 19.75 -17.77 20.99
C SER A 92 21.26 -17.54 20.97
N VAL A 93 21.73 -16.71 21.91
CA VAL A 93 23.10 -16.77 22.43
C VAL A 93 22.91 -16.76 23.93
N GLY A 94 23.19 -17.90 24.56
CA GLY A 94 22.92 -18.19 25.96
C GLY A 94 22.89 -19.69 26.18
#